data_AF-A0A136IJR3-F1
#
_entry.id   AF-A0A136IJR3-F1
#
_cell.length_a   1.000
_cell.length_b   1.000
_cell.length_c   1.000
_cell.angle_alpha   90.00
_cell.angle_beta   90.00
_cell.angle_gamma   90.00
#
_symmetry.space_group_name_H-M   'P 1'
#
loop_
_entity.id
_entity.type
_entity.pdbx_description
1 polymer ?
#
loop_
_entity_poly.entity_id
_entity_poly.type
_entity_poly.pdbx_seq_one_letter_code
_entity_poly.pdbx_strand_id
1 'polypeptide(L)'
;QLSAGFHGFFWPKVFWDFATKRLDRAVHPVPVLQVLNVLSGLAILALQWPLPCCLRFDLRRVHFCAVLLAAIPAAFLFQSVDTVLYYLVAACLFW
;
A
#
# COMPACT_ATOMS: atom_id res chain seq x y z
N GLN A 1 4.55 3.19 2.95
CA GLN A 1 4.40 1.94 2.16
C GLN A 1 5.72 1.35 1.68
N LEU A 2 6.49 2.02 0.82
CA LEU A 2 7.78 1.50 0.30
C LEU A 2 8.74 1.03 1.41
N SER A 3 9.07 1.93 2.35
CA SER A 3 9.93 1.62 3.50
C SER A 3 9.38 0.49 4.37
N ALA A 4 8.07 0.45 4.56
CA ALA A 4 7.39 -0.58 5.35
C ALA A 4 7.38 -1.95 4.65
N GLY A 5 7.25 -1.99 3.32
CA GLY A 5 7.43 -3.21 2.52
C GLY A 5 8.85 -3.76 2.63
N PHE A 6 9.87 -2.88 2.53
CA PHE A 6 11.27 -3.27 2.74
C PHE A 6 11.53 -3.79 4.16
N HIS A 7 11.04 -3.08 5.17
CA HIS A 7 11.17 -3.49 6.58
C HIS A 7 10.45 -4.82 6.85
N GLY A 8 9.34 -5.08 6.14
CA GLY A 8 8.62 -6.34 6.21
C GLY A 8 9.46 -7.55 5.78
N PHE A 9 10.47 -7.41 4.92
CA PHE A 9 11.35 -8.54 4.55
C PHE A 9 12.26 -8.95 5.72
N PHE A 10 12.68 -8.00 6.55
CA PHE A 10 13.49 -8.28 7.74
C PHE A 10 12.64 -8.71 8.93
N TRP A 11 11.41 -8.18 9.05
CA TRP A 11 10.46 -8.57 10.08
C TRP A 11 9.08 -8.89 9.48
N PRO A 12 8.86 -10.13 9.03
CA PRO A 12 7.61 -10.56 8.41
C PRO A 12 6.51 -10.72 9.47
N LYS A 13 5.75 -9.67 9.74
CA LYS A 13 4.58 -9.69 10.64
C LYS A 13 3.32 -9.21 9.91
N VAL A 14 2.29 -10.06 9.94
CA VAL A 14 0.92 -9.68 9.56
C VAL A 14 0.32 -8.84 10.69
N PHE A 15 -0.43 -7.80 10.34
CA PHE A 15 -1.15 -7.01 11.36
C PHE A 15 -2.09 -7.87 12.20
N TRP A 16 -2.80 -8.78 11.54
CA TRP A 16 -3.79 -9.68 12.13
C TRP A 16 -3.24 -10.93 12.83
N ASP A 17 -1.93 -11.00 13.09
CA ASP A 17 -1.33 -12.17 13.76
C ASP A 17 -1.88 -12.38 15.20
N PHE A 18 -2.45 -11.35 15.82
CA PHE A 18 -3.16 -11.48 17.11
C PHE A 18 -4.51 -12.21 17.00
N ALA A 19 -5.17 -12.16 15.85
CA ALA A 19 -6.49 -12.74 15.64
C ALA A 19 -6.41 -14.14 15.00
N THR A 20 -5.46 -14.36 14.09
CA THR A 20 -5.34 -15.66 13.41
C THR A 20 -3.95 -15.91 12.82
N LYS A 21 -3.42 -17.11 13.07
CA LYS A 21 -2.13 -17.62 12.55
C LYS A 21 -2.17 -18.12 11.11
N ARG A 22 -3.37 -18.28 10.52
CA ARG A 22 -3.53 -18.80 9.15
C ARG A 22 -2.99 -17.86 8.06
N LEU A 23 -2.89 -16.56 8.35
CA LEU A 23 -2.37 -15.56 7.42
C LEU A 23 -0.84 -15.48 7.39
N ASP A 24 -0.14 -16.09 8.35
CA ASP A 24 1.33 -16.09 8.37
C ASP A 24 1.93 -16.68 7.10
N ARG A 25 1.24 -17.64 6.46
CA ARG A 25 1.69 -18.28 5.21
C ARG A 25 1.88 -17.27 4.06
N ALA A 26 1.22 -16.12 4.12
CA ALA A 26 1.27 -15.09 3.09
C ALA A 26 2.47 -14.12 3.25
N VAL A 27 3.15 -14.15 4.41
CA VAL A 27 4.35 -13.34 4.71
C VAL A 27 5.59 -14.22 4.88
N HIS A 28 5.41 -15.50 5.18
CA HIS A 28 6.47 -16.50 5.26
C HIS A 28 5.96 -17.88 4.82
N PRO A 29 6.66 -18.66 3.98
CA PRO A 29 7.99 -18.43 3.40
C PRO A 29 7.98 -17.61 2.10
N VAL A 30 6.81 -17.33 1.53
CA VAL A 30 6.69 -16.54 0.30
C VAL A 30 6.28 -15.12 0.68
N PRO A 31 7.13 -14.11 0.48
CA PRO A 31 6.87 -12.73 0.90
C PRO A 31 5.93 -11.99 -0.07
N VAL A 32 4.74 -12.55 -0.33
CA VAL A 32 3.77 -12.02 -1.31
C VAL A 32 3.28 -10.63 -0.89
N LEU A 33 2.99 -10.48 0.40
CA LEU A 33 2.50 -9.20 0.95
C LEU A 33 3.55 -8.09 0.89
N GLN A 34 4.83 -8.38 1.19
CA GLN A 34 5.87 -7.35 1.07
C GLN A 34 6.03 -6.90 -0.39
N VAL A 35 6.03 -7.83 -1.34
CA VAL A 35 6.17 -7.52 -2.78
C VAL A 35 5.00 -6.68 -3.27
N LEU A 36 3.77 -7.06 -2.95
CA LEU A 36 2.59 -6.28 -3.32
C LEU A 36 2.64 -4.87 -2.72
N ASN A 37 3.07 -4.72 -1.47
CA ASN A 37 3.15 -3.41 -0.82
C ASN A 37 4.22 -2.49 -1.42
N VAL A 38 5.37 -3.06 -1.85
CA VAL A 38 6.40 -2.32 -2.58
C VAL A 38 5.90 -1.90 -3.96
N LEU A 39 5.25 -2.81 -4.70
CA LEU A 39 4.67 -2.52 -6.02
C LEU A 39 3.58 -1.44 -5.95
N SER A 40 2.67 -1.53 -4.99
CA SER A 40 1.64 -0.53 -4.74
C SER A 40 2.24 0.84 -4.38
N GLY A 41 3.30 0.85 -3.55
CA GLY A 41 4.03 2.07 -3.22
C GLY A 41 4.69 2.71 -4.45
N LEU A 42 5.30 1.92 -5.34
CA LEU A 42 5.87 2.40 -6.59
C LEU A 42 4.80 2.94 -7.54
N ALA A 43 3.66 2.26 -7.65
CA ALA A 43 2.55 2.69 -8.50
C ALA A 43 1.99 4.06 -8.06
N ILE A 44 1.81 4.27 -6.75
CA ILE A 44 1.37 5.56 -6.21
C ILE A 44 2.42 6.64 -6.41
N LEU A 45 3.70 6.34 -6.20
CA LEU A 45 4.78 7.29 -6.43
C LEU A 45 4.81 7.75 -7.90
N ALA A 46 4.68 6.82 -8.83
CA ALA A 46 4.59 7.11 -10.26
C ALA A 46 3.37 7.97 -10.61
N LEU A 47 2.23 7.73 -9.94
CA LEU A 47 0.98 8.45 -10.18
C LEU A 47 0.96 9.85 -9.54
N GLN A 48 1.66 10.05 -8.42
CA GLN A 48 1.83 11.37 -7.79
C GLN A 48 2.87 12.22 -8.50
N TRP A 49 3.76 11.60 -9.28
CA TRP A 49 4.78 12.35 -10.00
C TRP A 49 4.15 13.24 -11.07
N PRO A 50 4.37 14.57 -11.03
CA PRO A 50 3.81 15.49 -12.02
C PRO A 50 4.59 15.32 -13.33
N LEU A 51 4.17 14.37 -14.16
CA LEU A 51 4.64 14.28 -15.54
C LEU A 51 4.02 15.46 -16.32
N PRO A 52 4.83 16.31 -16.98
CA PRO A 52 4.33 17.48 -17.69
C PRO A 52 3.29 17.12 -18.78
N CYS A 53 3.32 15.90 -19.30
CA CYS A 53 2.34 15.38 -20.26
C CYS A 53 0.95 15.10 -19.67
N CYS A 54 0.85 14.83 -18.36
CA CYS A 54 -0.39 14.44 -17.70
C CYS A 54 -1.15 15.62 -17.06
N LEU A 55 -0.59 16.83 -17.09
CA LEU A 55 -1.16 18.02 -16.45
C LEU A 55 -2.54 18.45 -17.00
N ARG A 56 -2.89 18.00 -18.22
CA ARG A 56 -4.16 18.32 -18.90
C ARG A 56 -5.31 17.37 -18.57
N PHE A 57 -5.06 16.23 -17.94
CA PHE A 57 -6.10 15.22 -17.66
C PHE A 57 -6.55 15.30 -16.20
N ASP A 58 -7.87 15.22 -15.97
CA ASP A 58 -8.43 15.10 -14.62
C ASP A 58 -8.26 13.66 -14.11
N LEU A 59 -7.09 13.40 -13.54
CA LEU A 59 -6.70 12.09 -13.03
C LEU A 59 -7.27 11.81 -11.63
N ARG A 60 -8.07 12.71 -11.04
CA ARG A 60 -8.59 12.58 -9.67
C ARG A 60 -9.25 11.23 -9.39
N ARG A 61 -10.07 10.73 -10.32
CA ARG A 61 -10.69 9.40 -10.21
C ARG A 61 -9.69 8.26 -10.25
N VAL A 62 -8.63 8.37 -11.06
CA VAL A 62 -7.56 7.38 -11.15
C VAL A 62 -6.73 7.39 -9.87
N HIS A 63 -6.42 8.56 -9.32
CA HIS A 63 -5.77 8.73 -8.02
C HIS A 63 -6.60 8.08 -6.91
N PHE A 64 -7.90 8.35 -6.87
CA PHE A 64 -8.80 7.75 -5.88
C PHE A 64 -8.80 6.21 -5.93
N CYS A 65 -8.99 5.62 -7.12
CA CYS A 65 -8.97 4.17 -7.29
C CYS A 65 -7.61 3.55 -6.94
N ALA A 66 -6.51 4.20 -7.34
CA ALA A 66 -5.16 3.71 -7.07
C ALA A 66 -4.80 3.74 -5.58
N VAL A 67 -5.20 4.80 -4.87
CA VAL A 67 -5.00 4.94 -3.42
C VAL A 67 -5.76 3.86 -2.65
N LEU A 68 -7.02 3.60 -3.02
CA LEU A 68 -7.81 2.52 -2.42
C LEU A 68 -7.22 1.14 -2.67
N LEU A 69 -6.81 0.86 -3.91
CA LEU A 69 -6.22 -0.44 -4.26
C LEU A 69 -4.90 -0.68 -3.51
N ALA A 70 -4.08 0.36 -3.35
CA ALA A 70 -2.83 0.27 -2.60
C ALA A 70 -3.05 0.20 -1.07
N ALA A 71 -4.17 0.69 -0.55
CA ALA A 71 -4.47 0.62 0.89
C ALA A 71 -4.71 -0.82 1.36
N ILE A 72 -5.23 -1.69 0.48
CA ILE A 72 -5.54 -3.09 0.79
C ILE A 72 -4.29 -3.86 1.26
N PRO A 73 -3.19 -3.98 0.48
CA PRO A 73 -2.00 -4.71 0.91
C PRO A 73 -1.33 -4.08 2.15
N ALA A 74 -1.41 -2.76 2.32
CA ALA A 74 -0.88 -2.10 3.51
C ALA A 74 -1.69 -2.40 4.78
N ALA A 75 -3.00 -2.64 4.68
CA ALA A 75 -3.83 -2.99 5.83
C ALA A 75 -3.52 -4.36 6.41
N PHE A 76 -2.88 -5.24 5.64
CA PHE A 76 -2.48 -6.55 6.12
C PHE A 76 -1.06 -6.59 6.71
N LEU A 77 -0.20 -5.62 6.39
CA LEU A 77 1.17 -5.53 6.89
C LEU A 77 1.24 -4.74 8.21
N PHE A 78 1.79 -5.35 9.26
CA PHE A 78 1.89 -4.71 10.57
C PHE A 78 2.65 -3.37 10.52
N GLN A 79 3.72 -3.30 9.73
CA GLN A 79 4.55 -2.09 9.59
C GLN A 79 3.90 -0.97 8.75
N SER A 80 2.74 -1.22 8.12
CA SER A 80 2.15 -0.31 7.12
C SER A 80 0.84 0.34 7.55
N VAL A 81 0.41 0.15 8.80
CA VAL A 81 -0.88 0.63 9.32
C VAL A 81 -0.99 2.15 9.22
N ASP A 82 0.06 2.89 9.55
CA ASP A 82 0.07 4.36 9.39
C ASP A 82 -0.15 4.77 7.93
N THR A 83 0.39 4.00 6.97
CA THR A 83 0.18 4.31 5.55
C THR A 83 -1.29 4.14 5.13
N VAL A 84 -2.00 3.17 5.71
CA VAL A 84 -3.44 2.99 5.44
C VAL A 84 -4.24 4.19 5.91
N LEU A 85 -3.92 4.74 7.08
CA LEU A 85 -4.57 5.95 7.59
C LEU A 85 -4.37 7.13 6.64
N TYR A 86 -3.14 7.33 6.15
CA TYR A 86 -2.87 8.38 5.15
C TYR A 86 -3.64 8.16 3.85
N TYR A 87 -3.80 6.92 3.41
CA TYR A 87 -4.56 6.60 2.20
C TYR A 87 -6.07 6.77 2.38
N LEU A 88 -6.61 6.50 3.58
CA LEU A 88 -8.02 6.80 3.90
C LEU A 88 -8.28 8.31 3.88
N VAL A 89 -7.39 9.10 4.49
CA VAL A 89 -7.51 10.57 4.47
C VAL A 89 -7.40 11.09 3.03
N ALA A 90 -6.45 10.59 2.24
CA ALA A 90 -6.31 10.95 0.83
C ALA A 90 -7.57 10.57 0.03
N ALA A 91 -8.15 9.39 0.27
CA ALA A 91 -9.39 8.98 -0.37
C ALA A 91 -10.54 9.93 -0.04
N CYS A 92 -10.68 10.39 1.21
CA CYS A 92 -11.68 11.39 1.59
C CYS A 92 -11.46 12.77 0.94
N LEU A 93 -10.22 13.17 0.66
CA LEU A 93 -9.88 14.43 0.01
C LEU A 93 -10.09 14.41 -1.51
N PHE A 94 -9.92 13.24 -2.14
CA PHE A 94 -10.07 13.05 -3.58
C PHE A 94 -11.47 12.57 -4.00
N TRP A 95 -12.33 12.19 -3.04
CA TRP A 95 -13.76 11.94 -3.22
C TRP A 95 -14.49 13.20 -3.69
#